data_AF-A0A7Y7LYR6-F1
#
_entry.id   AF-A0A7Y7LYR6-F1
#
_cell.length_a   1.000
_cell.length_b   1.000
_cell.length_c   1.000
_cell.angle_alpha   90.00
_cell.angle_beta   90.00
_cell.angle_gamma   90.00
#
_symmetry.space_group_name_H-M   'P 1'
#
loop_
_entity.id
_entity.type
_entity.pdbx_description
1 polymer ?
#
loop_
_entity_poly.entity_id
_entity_poly.type
_entity_poly.pdbx_seq_one_letter_code
_entity_poly.pdbx_strand_id
1 'polypeptide(L)'
;MYPAATAIPAATRATSAALYQSVMSGIAGFLAALPEGAWDAATDCAGWSVRDLAGHLAGAQQDILSVRTTLRHRREGRRRYPRLSPLDGANQVQVDEHGGQSPVELSERYAANAPKVAGKVASFPAALAWLPVQPGMAPGGAALRLGYLFNVIYLRDAWMHGIDLARATGRPRPATEADGHVLEQIMRDAAVEWASRRGAGSVGGVSATGPAPGVALELCGELHGTWHLGGRGPQTQVSGVGLEFVRGLSGRTPESGLHCVAGDPQQVDLLEDLRVLF
;
A
#
# COMPACT_ATOMS: atom_id res chain seq x y z
N MET A 1 16.78 15.92 -15.61
CA MET A 1 15.57 16.73 -15.34
C MET A 1 14.58 15.82 -14.63
N TYR A 2 14.11 16.20 -13.43
CA TYR A 2 13.19 15.38 -12.63
C TYR A 2 11.77 15.45 -13.22
N PRO A 3 11.15 14.33 -13.63
CA PRO A 3 9.79 14.33 -14.17
C PRO A 3 8.76 14.67 -13.08
N ALA A 4 7.76 15.48 -13.41
CA ALA A 4 6.69 15.82 -12.47
C ALA A 4 5.87 14.56 -12.12
N ALA A 5 5.83 14.18 -10.85
CA ALA A 5 5.08 13.00 -10.41
C ALA A 5 3.55 13.16 -10.60
N THR A 6 3.04 14.38 -10.59
CA THR A 6 1.64 14.68 -10.94
C THR A 6 1.29 14.39 -12.40
N ALA A 7 2.30 14.24 -13.29
CA ALA A 7 2.12 13.89 -14.69
C ALA A 7 2.05 12.37 -14.93
N ILE A 8 2.38 11.53 -13.94
CA ILE A 8 2.27 10.07 -14.04
C ILE A 8 0.81 9.70 -14.32
N PRO A 9 0.48 8.96 -15.41
CA PRO A 9 -0.91 8.60 -15.67
C PRO A 9 -1.54 7.80 -14.53
N ALA A 10 -2.81 8.04 -14.23
CA ALA A 10 -3.54 7.23 -13.25
C ALA A 10 -3.66 5.79 -13.73
N ALA A 11 -3.52 4.83 -12.82
CA ALA A 11 -3.66 3.41 -13.11
C ALA A 11 -5.03 3.10 -13.75
N THR A 12 -4.99 2.30 -14.81
CA THR A 12 -6.19 1.85 -15.50
C THR A 12 -6.56 0.44 -15.05
N ARG A 13 -7.81 0.04 -15.28
CA ARG A 13 -8.24 -1.35 -15.06
C ARG A 13 -7.35 -2.35 -15.81
N ALA A 14 -7.02 -2.04 -17.06
CA ALA A 14 -6.24 -2.92 -17.92
C ALA A 14 -4.81 -3.12 -17.39
N THR A 15 -4.14 -2.02 -17.04
CA THR A 15 -2.78 -2.07 -16.48
C THR A 15 -2.75 -2.78 -15.12
N SER A 16 -3.71 -2.46 -14.25
CA SER A 16 -3.73 -2.99 -12.88
C SER A 16 -4.01 -4.49 -12.86
N ALA A 17 -4.95 -4.98 -13.66
CA ALA A 17 -5.37 -6.38 -13.65
C ALA A 17 -4.22 -7.36 -13.97
N ALA A 18 -3.32 -7.00 -14.89
CA ALA A 18 -2.16 -7.82 -15.21
C ALA A 18 -1.18 -7.91 -14.02
N LEU A 19 -1.03 -6.82 -13.27
CA LEU A 19 -0.11 -6.73 -12.14
C LEU A 19 -0.59 -7.45 -10.89
N TYR A 20 -1.91 -7.58 -10.69
CA TYR A 20 -2.48 -8.42 -9.63
C TYR A 20 -1.95 -9.84 -9.69
N GLN A 21 -1.93 -10.44 -10.89
CA GLN A 21 -1.43 -11.80 -11.05
C GLN A 21 0.04 -11.90 -10.66
N SER A 22 0.87 -10.93 -11.08
CA SER A 22 2.30 -10.90 -10.78
C SER A 22 2.55 -10.82 -9.27
N VAL A 23 1.95 -9.83 -8.59
CA VAL A 23 2.11 -9.62 -7.14
C VAL A 23 1.63 -10.84 -6.35
N MET A 24 0.41 -11.32 -6.64
CA MET A 24 -0.17 -12.43 -5.87
C MET A 24 0.53 -13.77 -6.14
N SER A 25 1.06 -14.00 -7.35
CA SER A 25 1.85 -15.21 -7.62
C SER A 25 3.20 -15.17 -6.92
N GLY A 26 3.86 -14.00 -6.89
CA GLY A 26 5.09 -13.80 -6.13
C GLY A 26 4.89 -14.09 -4.65
N ILE A 27 3.84 -13.52 -4.05
CA ILE A 27 3.50 -13.76 -2.64
C ILE A 27 3.15 -15.23 -2.40
N ALA A 28 2.37 -15.87 -3.28
CA ALA A 28 2.06 -17.29 -3.17
C ALA A 28 3.32 -18.16 -3.15
N GLY A 29 4.25 -17.91 -4.07
CA GLY A 29 5.53 -18.61 -4.13
C GLY A 29 6.40 -18.36 -2.90
N PHE A 30 6.38 -17.12 -2.38
CA PHE A 30 7.07 -16.77 -1.13
C PHE A 30 6.51 -17.55 0.05
N LEU A 31 5.19 -17.54 0.26
CA LEU A 31 4.52 -18.24 1.37
C LEU A 31 4.74 -19.75 1.30
N ALA A 32 4.65 -20.35 0.11
CA ALA A 32 4.89 -21.77 -0.10
C ALA A 32 6.34 -22.20 0.21
N ALA A 33 7.30 -21.28 0.11
CA ALA A 33 8.72 -21.53 0.37
C ALA A 33 9.13 -21.23 1.83
N LEU A 34 8.21 -20.76 2.68
CA LEU A 34 8.51 -20.46 4.08
C LEU A 34 8.65 -21.74 4.91
N PRO A 35 9.72 -21.87 5.72
CA PRO A 35 9.80 -22.94 6.70
C PRO A 35 8.72 -22.72 7.78
N GLU A 36 8.26 -23.81 8.40
CA GLU A 36 7.17 -23.77 9.39
C GLU A 36 7.43 -22.76 10.52
N GLY A 37 8.66 -22.70 11.04
CA GLY A 37 9.04 -21.76 12.11
C GLY A 37 9.05 -20.27 11.73
N ALA A 38 8.95 -19.91 10.44
CA ALA A 38 8.88 -18.52 10.01
C ALA A 38 7.47 -17.92 10.10
N TRP A 39 6.43 -18.75 10.24
CA TRP A 39 5.04 -18.31 10.22
C TRP A 39 4.64 -17.51 11.46
N ASP A 40 5.33 -17.69 12.57
CA ASP A 40 5.05 -17.00 13.83
C ASP A 40 5.93 -15.75 14.03
N ALA A 41 6.77 -15.41 13.05
CA ALA A 41 7.60 -14.20 13.09
C ALA A 41 6.72 -12.94 13.07
N ALA A 42 7.06 -11.96 13.91
CA ALA A 42 6.35 -10.68 13.97
C ALA A 42 6.60 -9.85 12.71
N THR A 43 5.56 -9.16 12.24
CA THR A 43 5.62 -8.24 11.08
C THR A 43 5.61 -6.77 11.53
N ASP A 44 5.82 -5.85 10.59
CA ASP A 44 5.64 -4.41 10.83
C ASP A 44 4.16 -4.04 11.09
N CYS A 45 3.21 -4.92 10.74
CA CYS A 45 1.81 -4.78 11.12
C CYS A 45 1.65 -5.18 12.59
N ALA A 46 1.52 -4.18 13.46
CA ALA A 46 1.49 -4.38 14.90
C ALA A 46 0.47 -5.44 15.33
N GLY A 47 0.96 -6.47 16.05
CA GLY A 47 0.13 -7.58 16.54
C GLY A 47 -0.12 -8.70 15.54
N TRP A 48 0.42 -8.61 14.31
CA TRP A 48 0.29 -9.65 13.30
C TRP A 48 1.60 -10.37 13.06
N SER A 49 1.56 -11.69 13.16
CA SER A 49 2.59 -12.59 12.66
C SER A 49 2.51 -12.75 11.13
N VAL A 50 3.51 -13.41 10.54
CA VAL A 50 3.48 -13.82 9.12
C VAL A 50 2.21 -14.63 8.80
N ARG A 51 1.75 -15.50 9.71
CA ARG A 51 0.50 -16.25 9.58
C ARG A 51 -0.72 -15.35 9.54
N ASP A 52 -0.80 -14.38 10.44
CA ASP A 52 -1.91 -13.44 10.49
C ASP A 52 -1.95 -12.62 9.20
N LEU A 53 -0.79 -12.15 8.75
CA LEU A 53 -0.68 -11.37 7.52
C LEU A 53 -1.06 -12.17 6.27
N ALA A 54 -0.65 -13.44 6.18
CA ALA A 54 -1.10 -14.34 5.12
C ALA A 54 -2.62 -14.59 5.18
N GLY A 55 -3.20 -14.68 6.39
CA GLY A 55 -4.63 -14.79 6.61
C GLY A 55 -5.40 -13.57 6.14
N HIS A 56 -4.90 -12.37 6.45
CA HIS A 56 -5.41 -11.10 5.94
C HIS A 56 -5.37 -11.07 4.41
N LEU A 57 -4.23 -11.37 3.79
CA LEU A 57 -4.07 -11.39 2.34
C LEU A 57 -5.07 -12.35 1.66
N ALA A 58 -5.26 -13.55 2.20
CA ALA A 58 -6.25 -14.51 1.69
C ALA A 58 -7.70 -14.01 1.87
N GLY A 59 -8.02 -13.39 3.01
CA GLY A 59 -9.32 -12.79 3.25
C GLY A 59 -9.61 -11.58 2.35
N ALA A 60 -8.60 -10.75 2.07
CA ALA A 60 -8.70 -9.62 1.14
C ALA A 60 -9.02 -10.08 -0.29
N GLN A 61 -8.40 -11.18 -0.76
CA GLN A 61 -8.78 -11.79 -2.04
C GLN A 61 -10.25 -12.23 -2.06
N GLN A 62 -10.73 -12.83 -0.97
CA GLN A 62 -12.14 -13.26 -0.88
C GLN A 62 -13.10 -12.07 -0.90
N ASP A 63 -12.73 -10.95 -0.28
CA ASP A 63 -13.51 -9.71 -0.31
C ASP A 63 -13.55 -9.09 -1.70
N ILE A 64 -12.45 -9.13 -2.46
CA ILE A 64 -12.45 -8.71 -3.87
C ILE A 64 -13.38 -9.60 -4.70
N LEU A 65 -13.37 -10.91 -4.46
CA LEU A 65 -14.13 -11.89 -5.24
C LEU A 65 -15.63 -11.88 -4.91
N SER A 66 -16.03 -11.51 -3.69
CA SER A 66 -17.39 -11.67 -3.18
C SER A 66 -17.85 -10.50 -2.33
N VAL A 67 -18.77 -9.68 -2.88
CA VAL A 67 -19.43 -8.58 -2.14
C VAL A 67 -20.14 -9.09 -0.88
N ARG A 68 -20.71 -10.30 -0.93
CA ARG A 68 -21.34 -10.92 0.24
C ARG A 68 -20.32 -11.17 1.34
N THR A 69 -19.12 -11.62 0.98
CA THR A 69 -18.02 -11.83 1.93
C THR A 69 -17.55 -10.51 2.50
N THR A 70 -17.37 -9.48 1.66
CA THR A 70 -17.01 -8.13 2.12
C THR A 70 -18.01 -7.59 3.15
N LEU A 71 -19.30 -7.69 2.88
CA LEU A 71 -20.35 -7.20 3.78
C LEU A 71 -20.38 -8.01 5.09
N ARG A 72 -20.10 -9.31 5.02
CA ARG A 72 -20.02 -10.19 6.19
C ARG A 72 -18.82 -9.82 7.07
N HIS A 73 -17.60 -9.72 6.53
CA HIS A 73 -16.42 -9.33 7.31
C HIS A 73 -16.63 -7.99 8.01
N ARG A 74 -17.26 -7.02 7.33
CA ARG A 74 -17.59 -5.71 7.94
C ARG A 74 -18.61 -5.81 9.06
N ARG A 75 -19.69 -6.55 8.85
CA ARG A 75 -20.73 -6.75 9.88
C ARG A 75 -20.16 -7.46 11.10
N GLU A 76 -19.40 -8.54 10.87
CA GLU A 76 -18.77 -9.31 11.93
C GLU A 76 -17.69 -8.49 12.64
N GLY A 77 -16.91 -7.71 11.90
CA GLY A 77 -15.87 -6.83 12.43
C GLY A 77 -16.46 -5.78 13.36
N ARG A 78 -17.52 -5.08 12.95
CA ARG A 78 -18.24 -4.13 13.81
C ARG A 78 -18.79 -4.79 15.09
N ARG A 79 -19.22 -6.06 15.00
CA ARG A 79 -19.80 -6.80 16.13
C ARG A 79 -18.73 -7.32 17.10
N ARG A 80 -17.66 -7.92 16.59
CA ARG A 80 -16.60 -8.60 17.37
C ARG A 80 -15.53 -7.62 17.85
N TYR A 81 -15.27 -6.57 17.08
CA TYR A 81 -14.18 -5.62 17.28
C TYR A 81 -14.66 -4.16 17.34
N PRO A 82 -15.60 -3.79 18.23
CA PRO A 82 -16.19 -2.44 18.25
C PRO A 82 -15.21 -1.33 18.66
N ARG A 83 -14.03 -1.68 19.18
CA ARG A 83 -12.96 -0.73 19.54
C ARG A 83 -12.00 -0.45 18.40
N LEU A 84 -12.01 -1.26 17.34
CA LEU A 84 -11.20 -1.05 16.15
C LEU A 84 -11.95 -0.16 15.15
N SER A 85 -11.22 0.42 14.20
CA SER A 85 -11.88 1.06 13.06
C SER A 85 -12.71 0.02 12.29
N PRO A 86 -13.76 0.42 11.55
CA PRO A 86 -14.55 -0.53 10.76
C PRO A 86 -13.73 -1.37 9.78
N LEU A 87 -12.65 -0.81 9.23
CA LEU A 87 -11.74 -1.51 8.34
C LEU A 87 -10.86 -2.50 9.11
N ASP A 88 -10.21 -2.05 10.19
CA ASP A 88 -9.34 -2.92 11.01
C ASP A 88 -10.14 -4.07 11.63
N GLY A 89 -11.38 -3.82 12.04
CA GLY A 89 -12.27 -4.87 12.53
C GLY A 89 -12.63 -5.90 11.45
N ALA A 90 -12.81 -5.47 10.19
CA ALA A 90 -13.04 -6.40 9.07
C ALA A 90 -11.77 -7.19 8.74
N ASN A 91 -10.60 -6.53 8.76
CA ASN A 91 -9.30 -7.16 8.58
C ASN A 91 -9.03 -8.20 9.68
N GLN A 92 -9.35 -7.90 10.95
CA GLN A 92 -9.20 -8.86 12.03
C GLN A 92 -10.11 -10.08 11.86
N VAL A 93 -11.31 -9.93 11.29
CA VAL A 93 -12.16 -11.08 10.93
C VAL A 93 -11.52 -11.95 9.84
N GLN A 94 -10.87 -11.34 8.85
CA GLN A 94 -10.13 -12.09 7.83
C GLN A 94 -9.00 -12.92 8.47
N VAL A 95 -8.24 -12.33 9.39
CA VAL A 95 -7.19 -13.02 10.15
C VAL A 95 -7.77 -14.20 10.94
N ASP A 96 -8.80 -13.96 11.75
CA ASP A 96 -9.42 -14.99 12.60
C ASP A 96 -9.91 -16.20 11.80
N GLU A 97 -10.50 -15.98 10.63
CA GLU A 97 -11.05 -17.05 9.79
C GLU A 97 -9.99 -17.96 9.16
N HIS A 98 -8.76 -17.46 9.06
CA HIS A 98 -7.62 -18.19 8.50
C HIS A 98 -6.65 -18.68 9.58
N GLY A 99 -6.80 -18.26 10.85
CA GLY A 99 -5.87 -18.61 11.94
C GLY A 99 -5.74 -20.11 12.23
N GLY A 100 -6.75 -20.92 11.87
CA GLY A 100 -6.70 -22.38 12.02
C GLY A 100 -6.17 -23.14 10.80
N GLN A 101 -5.84 -22.46 9.70
CA GLN A 101 -5.36 -23.11 8.47
C GLN A 101 -3.86 -23.40 8.56
N SER A 102 -3.44 -24.54 8.01
CA SER A 102 -2.02 -24.84 7.88
C SER A 102 -1.34 -23.90 6.87
N PRO A 103 -0.01 -23.68 7.00
CA PRO A 103 0.80 -22.99 6.01
C PRO A 103 0.51 -23.38 4.55
N VAL A 104 0.37 -24.69 4.31
CA VAL A 104 0.15 -25.26 2.98
C VAL A 104 -1.24 -24.87 2.47
N GLU A 105 -2.29 -25.12 3.25
CA GLU A 105 -3.67 -24.79 2.85
C GLU A 105 -3.85 -23.29 2.55
N LEU A 106 -3.23 -22.43 3.34
CA LEU A 106 -3.32 -20.99 3.17
C LEU A 106 -2.58 -20.52 1.91
N SER A 107 -1.38 -21.06 1.67
CA SER A 107 -0.58 -20.76 0.48
C SER A 107 -1.25 -21.24 -0.80
N GLU A 108 -1.78 -22.46 -0.82
CA GLU A 108 -2.51 -23.03 -1.97
C GLU A 108 -3.79 -22.25 -2.27
N ARG A 109 -4.55 -21.88 -1.23
CA ARG A 109 -5.75 -21.05 -1.37
C ARG A 109 -5.41 -19.69 -1.97
N TYR A 110 -4.36 -19.04 -1.46
CA TYR A 110 -3.93 -17.73 -1.95
C TYR A 110 -3.51 -17.80 -3.43
N ALA A 111 -2.73 -18.83 -3.79
CA ALA A 111 -2.34 -19.11 -5.17
C ALA A 111 -3.54 -19.34 -6.10
N ALA A 112 -4.51 -20.16 -5.66
CA ALA A 112 -5.69 -20.50 -6.45
C ALA A 112 -6.64 -19.31 -6.67
N ASN A 113 -6.57 -18.28 -5.82
CA ASN A 113 -7.39 -17.08 -5.93
C ASN A 113 -6.76 -15.97 -6.79
N ALA A 114 -5.43 -15.94 -6.93
CA ALA A 114 -4.70 -14.94 -7.71
C ALA A 114 -5.29 -14.71 -9.14
N PRO A 115 -5.47 -15.73 -10.00
CA PRO A 115 -6.03 -15.53 -11.34
C PRO A 115 -7.50 -15.11 -11.31
N LYS A 116 -8.26 -15.52 -10.29
CA LYS A 116 -9.67 -15.12 -10.13
C LYS A 116 -9.76 -13.64 -9.79
N VAL A 117 -8.88 -13.15 -8.92
CA VAL A 117 -8.82 -11.73 -8.53
C VAL A 117 -8.42 -10.89 -9.74
N ALA A 118 -7.36 -11.28 -10.46
CA ALA A 118 -6.94 -10.59 -11.69
C ALA A 118 -8.10 -10.53 -12.70
N GLY A 119 -8.81 -11.63 -12.93
CA GLY A 119 -10.00 -11.67 -13.79
C GLY A 119 -11.16 -10.81 -13.29
N LYS A 120 -11.39 -10.75 -11.97
CA LYS A 120 -12.42 -9.91 -11.36
C LYS A 120 -12.12 -8.42 -11.54
N VAL A 121 -10.88 -8.00 -11.34
CA VAL A 121 -10.44 -6.62 -11.58
C VAL A 121 -10.52 -6.31 -13.08
N ALA A 122 -10.04 -7.21 -13.95
CA ALA A 122 -10.13 -7.06 -15.40
C ALA A 122 -11.57 -6.91 -15.90
N SER A 123 -12.55 -7.56 -15.27
CA SER A 123 -13.96 -7.51 -15.68
C SER A 123 -14.79 -6.48 -14.93
N PHE A 124 -14.19 -5.70 -14.02
CA PHE A 124 -14.94 -4.73 -13.22
C PHE A 124 -15.60 -3.64 -14.11
N PRO A 125 -16.92 -3.41 -14.00
CA PRO A 125 -17.61 -2.48 -14.88
C PRO A 125 -17.12 -1.03 -14.73
N ALA A 126 -16.73 -0.41 -15.86
CA ALA A 126 -16.19 0.96 -15.86
C ALA A 126 -17.15 2.00 -15.28
N ALA A 127 -18.46 1.82 -15.45
CA ALA A 127 -19.47 2.71 -14.85
C ALA A 127 -19.45 2.69 -13.32
N LEU A 128 -19.23 1.52 -12.71
CA LEU A 128 -19.16 1.37 -11.26
C LEU A 128 -17.87 1.95 -10.67
N ALA A 129 -16.83 2.14 -11.49
CA ALA A 129 -15.55 2.69 -11.04
C ALA A 129 -15.67 4.11 -10.46
N TRP A 130 -16.72 4.85 -10.82
CA TRP A 130 -16.97 6.21 -10.34
C TRP A 130 -17.77 6.28 -9.04
N LEU A 131 -18.33 5.15 -8.59
CA LEU A 131 -19.10 5.12 -7.35
C LEU A 131 -18.20 5.40 -6.14
N PRO A 132 -18.66 6.22 -5.18
CA PRO A 132 -17.91 6.48 -3.96
C PRO A 132 -17.84 5.23 -3.09
N VAL A 133 -16.68 5.02 -2.48
CA VAL A 133 -16.50 4.07 -1.39
C VAL A 133 -17.11 4.69 -0.14
N GLN A 134 -17.92 3.95 0.62
CA GLN A 134 -18.47 4.48 1.87
C GLN A 134 -17.31 4.76 2.85
N PRO A 135 -17.36 5.83 3.67
CA PRO A 135 -16.23 6.18 4.54
C PRO A 135 -15.77 5.05 5.47
N GLY A 136 -16.68 4.28 6.07
CA GLY A 136 -16.33 3.10 6.87
C GLY A 136 -15.78 1.91 6.09
N MET A 137 -15.60 2.04 4.78
CA MET A 137 -15.09 1.03 3.85
C MET A 137 -13.76 1.44 3.20
N ALA A 138 -13.31 2.68 3.43
CA ALA A 138 -12.08 3.23 2.87
C ALA A 138 -11.00 3.34 3.96
N PRO A 139 -9.72 3.09 3.62
CA PRO A 139 -8.59 3.37 4.51
C PRO A 139 -8.64 4.81 5.03
N GLY A 140 -8.54 4.99 6.34
CA GLY A 140 -8.59 6.31 7.00
C GLY A 140 -9.90 7.09 6.80
N GLY A 141 -10.98 6.47 6.31
CA GLY A 141 -12.22 7.18 6.00
C GLY A 141 -12.17 8.03 4.73
N ALA A 142 -11.15 7.83 3.89
CA ALA A 142 -10.91 8.67 2.73
C ALA A 142 -12.05 8.64 1.69
N ALA A 143 -12.27 9.77 1.03
CA ALA A 143 -13.24 9.90 -0.06
C ALA A 143 -12.70 9.24 -1.34
N LEU A 144 -12.82 7.91 -1.41
CA LEU A 144 -12.34 7.12 -2.53
C LEU A 144 -13.43 6.78 -3.53
N ARG A 145 -13.03 6.44 -4.75
CA ARG A 145 -13.89 5.81 -5.77
C ARG A 145 -13.50 4.35 -5.93
N LEU A 146 -14.47 3.50 -6.28
CA LEU A 146 -14.21 2.06 -6.47
C LEU A 146 -13.09 1.79 -7.48
N GLY A 147 -13.01 2.58 -8.56
CA GLY A 147 -11.93 2.43 -9.54
C GLY A 147 -10.54 2.59 -8.94
N TYR A 148 -10.34 3.58 -8.08
CA TYR A 148 -9.06 3.79 -7.41
C TYR A 148 -8.79 2.70 -6.35
N LEU A 149 -9.83 2.28 -5.62
CA LEU A 149 -9.74 1.18 -4.66
C LEU A 149 -9.23 -0.12 -5.32
N PHE A 150 -9.79 -0.49 -6.48
CA PHE A 150 -9.38 -1.71 -7.20
C PHE A 150 -8.10 -1.54 -8.02
N ASN A 151 -7.90 -0.41 -8.69
CA ASN A 151 -6.76 -0.25 -9.59
C ASN A 151 -5.46 0.10 -8.85
N VAL A 152 -5.56 0.70 -7.65
CA VAL A 152 -4.40 1.21 -6.92
C VAL A 152 -4.30 0.58 -5.54
N ILE A 153 -5.28 0.82 -4.66
CA ILE A 153 -5.17 0.52 -3.22
C ILE A 153 -4.98 -0.99 -2.97
N TYR A 154 -5.91 -1.85 -3.40
CA TYR A 154 -5.78 -3.29 -3.14
C TYR A 154 -4.53 -3.95 -3.75
N LEU A 155 -4.04 -3.46 -4.89
CA LEU A 155 -2.80 -3.95 -5.50
C LEU A 155 -1.58 -3.50 -4.69
N ARG A 156 -1.56 -2.22 -4.30
CA ARG A 156 -0.52 -1.58 -3.50
C ARG A 156 -0.41 -2.20 -2.11
N ASP A 157 -1.55 -2.48 -1.48
CA ASP A 157 -1.63 -3.13 -0.18
C ASP A 157 -0.98 -4.52 -0.21
N ALA A 158 -1.39 -5.39 -1.14
CA ALA A 158 -0.79 -6.71 -1.31
C ALA A 158 0.72 -6.61 -1.60
N TRP A 159 1.13 -5.66 -2.46
CA TRP A 159 2.54 -5.42 -2.78
C TRP A 159 3.36 -4.98 -1.55
N MET A 160 2.82 -4.07 -0.72
CA MET A 160 3.46 -3.62 0.51
C MET A 160 3.56 -4.75 1.55
N HIS A 161 2.55 -5.60 1.65
CA HIS A 161 2.61 -6.79 2.51
C HIS A 161 3.63 -7.83 2.02
N GLY A 162 3.96 -7.84 0.74
CA GLY A 162 5.14 -8.57 0.23
C GLY A 162 6.46 -8.07 0.86
N ILE A 163 6.57 -6.77 1.13
CA ILE A 163 7.71 -6.17 1.84
C ILE A 163 7.70 -6.60 3.32
N ASP A 164 6.53 -6.55 3.97
CA ASP A 164 6.39 -6.95 5.38
C ASP A 164 6.81 -8.41 5.61
N LEU A 165 6.38 -9.31 4.71
CA LEU A 165 6.74 -10.72 4.74
C LEU A 165 8.25 -10.93 4.59
N ALA A 166 8.86 -10.22 3.64
CA ALA A 166 10.30 -10.29 3.39
C ALA A 166 11.10 -9.87 4.63
N ARG A 167 10.70 -8.75 5.24
CA ARG A 167 11.35 -8.19 6.43
C ARG A 167 11.17 -9.08 7.66
N ALA A 168 9.94 -9.53 7.94
CA ALA A 168 9.64 -10.40 9.07
C ALA A 168 10.44 -11.72 9.06
N THR A 169 10.78 -12.21 7.87
CA THR A 169 11.44 -13.51 7.70
C THR A 169 12.92 -13.42 7.31
N GLY A 170 13.44 -12.21 7.04
CA GLY A 170 14.80 -11.99 6.55
C GLY A 170 15.07 -12.58 5.16
N ARG A 171 14.03 -12.77 4.34
CA ARG A 171 14.12 -13.38 3.00
C ARG A 171 14.02 -12.31 1.91
N PRO A 172 14.54 -12.58 0.70
CA PRO A 172 14.34 -11.69 -0.44
C PRO A 172 12.86 -11.43 -0.72
N ARG A 173 12.52 -10.21 -1.11
CA ARG A 173 11.16 -9.81 -1.41
C ARG A 173 10.55 -10.66 -2.54
N PRO A 174 9.23 -10.94 -2.52
CA PRO A 174 8.56 -11.61 -3.62
C PRO A 174 8.82 -10.92 -4.96
N ALA A 175 9.30 -11.67 -5.96
CA ALA A 175 9.54 -11.15 -7.30
C ALA A 175 8.22 -10.69 -7.95
N THR A 176 8.21 -9.49 -8.51
CA THR A 176 7.04 -8.94 -9.20
C THR A 176 7.43 -7.97 -10.30
N GLU A 177 6.64 -7.95 -11.38
CA GLU A 177 6.75 -6.97 -12.47
C GLU A 177 6.05 -5.65 -12.11
N ALA A 178 5.37 -5.60 -10.96
CA ALA A 178 4.54 -4.47 -10.56
C ALA A 178 5.33 -3.32 -9.91
N ASP A 179 6.60 -3.51 -9.56
CA ASP A 179 7.39 -2.55 -8.77
C ASP A 179 7.37 -1.14 -9.35
N GLY A 180 7.74 -1.00 -10.63
CA GLY A 180 7.77 0.30 -11.30
C GLY A 180 6.40 0.97 -11.31
N HIS A 181 5.35 0.21 -11.65
CA HIS A 181 4.00 0.75 -11.72
C HIS A 181 3.44 1.16 -10.36
N VAL A 182 3.59 0.31 -9.34
CA VAL A 182 3.14 0.60 -7.98
C VAL A 182 3.91 1.80 -7.42
N LEU A 183 5.23 1.85 -7.61
CA LEU A 183 6.06 2.99 -7.21
C LEU A 183 5.62 4.29 -7.89
N GLU A 184 5.38 4.27 -9.20
CA GLU A 184 4.85 5.42 -9.93
C GLU A 184 3.51 5.92 -9.36
N GLN A 185 2.57 5.01 -9.05
CA GLN A 185 1.31 5.41 -8.45
C GLN A 185 1.47 5.94 -7.02
N ILE A 186 2.41 5.39 -6.23
CA ILE A 186 2.74 5.93 -4.89
C ILE A 186 3.30 7.35 -5.03
N MET A 187 4.22 7.58 -5.98
CA MET A 187 4.79 8.92 -6.21
C MET A 187 3.77 9.92 -6.72
N ARG A 188 2.82 9.49 -7.56
CA ARG A 188 1.67 10.30 -7.98
C ARG A 188 0.86 10.76 -6.78
N ASP A 189 0.51 9.85 -5.88
CA ASP A 189 -0.29 10.17 -4.70
C ASP A 189 0.50 11.03 -3.69
N ALA A 190 1.79 10.74 -3.51
CA ALA A 190 2.67 11.56 -2.68
C ALA A 190 2.76 13.00 -3.22
N ALA A 191 2.81 13.18 -4.54
CA ALA A 191 2.82 14.51 -5.15
C ALA A 191 1.51 15.27 -4.95
N VAL A 192 0.37 14.58 -5.02
CA VAL A 192 -0.96 15.16 -4.74
C VAL A 192 -1.07 15.55 -3.26
N GLU A 193 -0.65 14.66 -2.37
CA GLU A 193 -0.69 14.91 -0.93
C GLU A 193 0.22 16.07 -0.55
N TRP A 194 1.46 16.07 -1.04
CA TRP A 194 2.44 17.14 -0.85
C TRP A 194 1.89 18.50 -1.30
N ALA A 195 1.30 18.55 -2.50
CA ALA A 195 0.70 19.77 -3.04
C ALA A 195 -0.49 20.27 -2.20
N SER A 196 -1.24 19.35 -1.57
CA SER A 196 -2.39 19.68 -0.73
C SER A 196 -2.01 20.12 0.70
N ARG A 197 -0.76 19.87 1.12
CA ARG A 197 -0.25 20.07 2.50
C ARG A 197 -1.09 19.38 3.60
N ARG A 198 -1.88 18.36 3.25
CA ARG A 198 -2.67 17.56 4.20
C ARG A 198 -1.82 16.59 5.05
N GLY A 199 -0.54 16.42 4.70
CA GLY A 199 0.43 15.60 5.43
C GLY A 199 1.24 16.33 6.50
N ALA A 200 1.11 17.65 6.64
CA ALA A 200 1.69 18.34 7.79
C ALA A 200 0.73 18.18 8.97
N GLY A 201 0.92 17.11 9.75
CA GLY A 201 0.61 17.18 11.18
C GLY A 201 1.23 18.49 11.68
N SER A 202 0.38 19.40 12.16
CA SER A 202 0.80 20.72 12.60
C SER A 202 1.69 20.59 13.83
N VAL A 203 2.99 20.37 13.62
CA VAL A 203 4.01 20.59 14.64
C VAL A 203 4.47 22.04 14.45
N GLY A 204 4.12 22.91 15.41
CA GLY A 204 4.59 24.30 15.44
C GLY A 204 3.61 25.38 14.98
N GLY A 205 2.37 25.05 14.62
CA GLY A 205 1.29 26.05 14.47
C GLY A 205 1.43 27.04 13.29
N VAL A 206 2.39 26.86 12.39
CA VAL A 206 2.48 27.65 11.16
C VAL A 206 1.72 26.93 10.06
N SER A 207 0.48 27.35 9.83
CA SER A 207 -0.23 27.04 8.59
C SER A 207 0.57 27.64 7.45
N ALA A 208 1.30 26.80 6.72
CA ALA A 208 2.05 27.26 5.57
C ALA A 208 1.02 27.65 4.49
N THR A 209 0.69 28.93 4.43
CA THR A 209 -0.21 29.50 3.41
C THR A 209 0.60 29.80 2.15
N GLY A 210 0.71 28.83 1.25
CA GLY A 210 1.41 28.97 -0.03
C GLY A 210 1.47 27.64 -0.79
N PRO A 211 1.82 27.64 -2.09
CA PRO A 211 2.04 26.40 -2.83
C PRO A 211 3.14 25.57 -2.16
N ALA A 212 2.99 24.25 -2.14
CA ALA A 212 4.03 23.34 -1.65
C ALA A 212 5.34 23.58 -2.42
N PRO A 213 6.51 23.60 -1.74
CA PRO A 213 7.75 23.90 -2.41
C PRO A 213 8.13 22.79 -3.39
N GLY A 214 8.91 23.15 -4.40
CA GLY A 214 9.40 22.19 -5.38
C GLY A 214 10.47 21.30 -4.77
N VAL A 215 10.29 19.98 -4.82
CA VAL A 215 11.27 19.01 -4.35
C VAL A 215 11.67 18.08 -5.49
N ALA A 216 12.98 18.00 -5.75
CA ALA A 216 13.56 16.93 -6.54
C ALA A 216 13.91 15.75 -5.62
N LEU A 217 13.22 14.64 -5.80
CA LEU A 217 13.41 13.41 -5.04
C LEU A 217 14.16 12.39 -5.90
N GLU A 218 15.22 11.81 -5.37
CA GLU A 218 15.98 10.71 -5.98
C GLU A 218 16.02 9.51 -5.04
N LEU A 219 15.32 8.43 -5.42
CA LEU A 219 15.32 7.18 -4.67
C LEU A 219 16.33 6.20 -5.26
N CYS A 220 17.04 5.50 -4.39
CA CYS A 220 18.01 4.47 -4.76
C CYS A 220 17.67 3.11 -4.13
N GLY A 221 18.43 2.07 -4.52
CA GLY A 221 18.24 0.70 -4.05
C GLY A 221 17.31 -0.10 -4.96
N GLU A 222 16.60 -1.07 -4.40
CA GLU A 222 15.71 -1.97 -5.13
C GLU A 222 14.53 -1.23 -5.79
N LEU A 223 13.99 -0.22 -5.08
CA LEU A 223 13.01 0.70 -5.61
C LEU A 223 13.70 2.03 -5.86
N HIS A 224 13.83 2.43 -7.11
CA HIS A 224 14.65 3.58 -7.48
C HIS A 224 14.00 4.42 -8.58
N GLY A 225 14.44 5.67 -8.68
CA GLY A 225 13.99 6.61 -9.69
C GLY A 225 14.09 8.05 -9.23
N THR A 226 13.64 8.97 -10.09
CA THR A 226 13.70 10.40 -9.82
C THR A 226 12.36 11.05 -10.10
N TRP A 227 11.90 11.93 -9.20
CA TRP A 227 10.62 12.62 -9.32
C TRP A 227 10.72 14.06 -8.89
N HIS A 228 9.82 14.88 -9.41
CA HIS A 228 9.61 16.24 -8.97
C HIS A 228 8.23 16.37 -8.32
N LEU A 229 8.20 16.83 -7.07
CA LEU A 229 7.01 17.09 -6.27
C LEU A 229 6.81 18.61 -6.11
N GLY A 230 5.56 19.08 -6.00
CA GLY A 230 5.26 20.47 -5.63
C GLY A 230 5.52 21.54 -6.70
N GLY A 231 5.85 22.75 -6.24
CA GLY A 231 5.96 24.00 -7.01
C GLY A 231 7.04 24.01 -8.09
N ARG A 232 7.11 25.06 -8.92
CA ARG A 232 8.00 25.08 -10.11
C ARG A 232 9.48 25.02 -9.74
N GLY A 233 10.15 23.95 -10.19
CA GLY A 233 11.59 23.79 -10.09
C GLY A 233 12.03 23.34 -8.69
N PRO A 234 13.11 22.55 -8.57
CA PRO A 234 13.52 22.04 -7.28
C PRO A 234 14.13 23.16 -6.42
N GLN A 235 13.48 23.46 -5.30
CA GLN A 235 14.00 24.31 -4.23
C GLN A 235 14.82 23.48 -3.24
N THR A 236 14.42 22.21 -3.04
CA THR A 236 15.17 21.22 -2.27
C THR A 236 15.44 19.99 -3.13
N GLN A 237 16.64 19.43 -3.02
CA GLN A 237 17.04 18.15 -3.58
C GLN A 237 17.18 17.16 -2.44
N VAL A 238 16.51 16.03 -2.56
CA VAL A 238 16.38 15.01 -1.52
C VAL A 238 16.68 13.66 -2.12
N SER A 239 17.37 12.80 -1.38
CA SER A 239 17.56 11.42 -1.80
C SER A 239 17.42 10.45 -0.63
N GLY A 240 17.24 9.15 -0.92
CA GLY A 240 17.12 8.12 0.11
C GLY A 240 16.85 6.75 -0.49
N VAL A 241 16.74 5.74 0.37
CA VAL A 241 16.44 4.36 -0.04
C VAL A 241 14.95 4.27 -0.37
N GLY A 242 14.60 3.87 -1.59
CA GLY A 242 13.20 3.91 -2.03
C GLY A 242 12.30 2.95 -1.26
N LEU A 243 12.81 1.78 -0.86
CA LEU A 243 12.08 0.84 -0.01
C LEU A 243 11.70 1.47 1.34
N GLU A 244 12.63 2.20 1.95
CA GLU A 244 12.41 2.84 3.24
C GLU A 244 11.46 4.03 3.11
N PHE A 245 11.60 4.81 2.04
CA PHE A 245 10.68 5.91 1.77
C PHE A 245 9.23 5.44 1.59
N VAL A 246 8.98 4.40 0.77
CA VAL A 246 7.61 3.89 0.59
C VAL A 246 7.05 3.24 1.86
N ARG A 247 7.88 2.62 2.69
CA ARG A 247 7.50 2.12 4.02
C ARG A 247 7.06 3.29 4.91
N GLY A 248 7.85 4.37 4.98
CA GLY A 248 7.50 5.58 5.72
C GLY A 248 6.17 6.19 5.28
N LEU A 249 5.96 6.33 3.96
CA LEU A 249 4.70 6.82 3.39
C LEU A 249 3.46 6.01 3.81
N SER A 250 3.64 4.72 4.08
CA SER A 250 2.59 3.80 4.53
C SER A 250 2.35 3.80 6.04
N GLY A 251 3.14 4.56 6.81
CA GLY A 251 3.10 4.58 8.28
C GLY A 251 3.93 3.50 8.96
N ARG A 252 4.70 2.70 8.21
CA ARG A 252 5.71 1.79 8.78
C ARG A 252 6.92 2.59 9.25
N THR A 253 7.68 2.05 10.20
CA THR A 253 8.90 2.70 10.68
C THR A 253 10.08 2.37 9.75
N PRO A 254 10.61 3.36 9.01
CA PRO A 254 11.77 3.12 8.14
C PRO A 254 13.05 2.92 8.95
N GLU A 255 13.99 2.14 8.42
CA GLU A 255 15.32 1.93 8.99
C GLU A 255 16.32 3.02 8.60
N SER A 256 16.04 3.75 7.53
CA SER A 256 16.82 4.91 7.08
C SER A 256 15.90 6.02 6.59
N GLY A 257 16.32 7.26 6.84
CA GLY A 257 15.60 8.45 6.41
C GLY A 257 16.03 8.95 5.02
N LEU A 258 15.36 10.01 4.60
CA LEU A 258 15.78 10.84 3.48
C LEU A 258 16.94 11.75 3.89
N HIS A 259 17.76 12.15 2.94
CA HIS A 259 18.86 13.09 3.14
C HIS A 259 18.70 14.31 2.23
N CYS A 260 18.92 15.50 2.81
CA CYS A 260 18.97 16.75 2.07
C CYS A 260 20.30 16.81 1.29
N VAL A 261 20.23 16.76 -0.03
CA VAL A 261 21.39 16.95 -0.93
C VAL A 261 21.69 18.44 -1.10
N ALA A 262 20.64 19.25 -1.26
CA ALA A 262 20.74 20.70 -1.37
C ALA A 262 19.39 21.37 -1.05
N GLY A 263 19.41 22.64 -0.63
CA GLY A 263 18.19 23.42 -0.34
C GLY A 263 17.83 23.40 1.14
N ASP A 264 16.52 23.37 1.44
CA ASP A 264 15.99 23.49 2.80
C ASP A 264 15.75 22.11 3.46
N PRO A 265 16.51 21.75 4.52
CA PRO A 265 16.34 20.49 5.24
C PRO A 265 14.96 20.33 5.88
N GLN A 266 14.24 21.40 6.21
CA GLN A 266 12.90 21.29 6.79
C GLN A 266 11.90 20.64 5.82
N GLN A 267 12.16 20.70 4.51
CA GLN A 267 11.35 20.00 3.52
C GLN A 267 11.56 18.48 3.54
N VAL A 268 12.69 18.02 4.07
CA VAL A 268 12.96 16.60 4.27
C VAL A 268 12.08 16.07 5.41
N ASP A 269 12.08 16.75 6.56
CA ASP A 269 11.24 16.37 7.70
C ASP A 269 9.75 16.29 7.30
N LEU A 270 9.27 17.29 6.57
CA LEU A 270 7.89 17.32 6.06
C LEU A 270 7.59 16.18 5.06
N LEU A 271 8.58 15.75 4.28
CA LEU A 271 8.43 14.62 3.36
C LEU A 271 8.45 13.27 4.09
N GLU A 272 9.23 13.14 5.16
CA GLU A 272 9.25 11.95 6.01
C GLU A 272 7.95 11.78 6.80
N ASP A 273 7.29 12.87 7.15
CA ASP A 273 5.96 12.87 7.79
C ASP A 273 4.80 12.65 6.81
N LEU A 274 5.06 12.71 5.50
CA LEU A 274 4.04 12.53 4.47
C LEU A 274 3.42 11.12 4.57
N ARG A 275 2.10 11.03 4.44
CA ARG A 275 1.38 9.75 4.40
C ARG A 275 0.52 9.67 3.17
N VAL A 276 0.49 8.51 2.54
CA VAL A 276 -0.47 8.21 1.46
C VAL A 276 -1.23 6.94 1.82
N LEU A 277 -2.36 6.73 1.15
CA LEU A 277 -3.19 5.55 1.41
C LEU A 277 -2.52 4.31 0.83
N PHE A 278 -2.48 3.24 1.62
CA PHE A 278 -2.13 1.90 1.19
C PHE A 278 -3.37 1.02 1.25
#